data_AF-A0A3M2SSV5-F1
#
_entry.id   AF-A0A3M2SSV5-F1
#
_cell.length_a   1.000
_cell.length_b   1.000
_cell.length_c   1.000
_cell.angle_alpha   90.00
_cell.angle_beta   90.00
_cell.angle_gamma   90.00
#
_symmetry.space_group_name_H-M   'P 1'
#
loop_
_entity.id
_entity.type
_entity.pdbx_description
1 polymer ?
#
loop_
_entity_poly.entity_id
_entity_poly.type
_entity_poly.pdbx_seq_one_letter_code
_entity_poly.pdbx_strand_id
1 'polypeptide(L)'
;MFVAGNFVPFQILMVPVRDLTVDMGLYNTITGLALFHIAFQTGFCTLFMRNFIKALPRELIEAARVEGVTEWQIFWHIVLPLVRPAIAALSVL
;
A
#
# COMPACT_ATOMS: atom_id res chain seq x y z
N MET A 1 -0.98 -13.26 6.89
CA MET A 1 0.39 -13.10 7.42
C MET A 1 0.85 -11.63 7.38
N PHE A 2 0.89 -10.97 6.22
CA PHE A 2 1.36 -9.58 6.08
C PHE A 2 0.66 -8.55 6.98
N VAL A 3 -0.66 -8.69 7.15
CA VAL A 3 -1.49 -7.79 7.96
C VAL A 3 -1.34 -8.04 9.45
N ALA A 4 -1.05 -9.28 9.85
CA ALA A 4 -0.87 -9.62 11.25
C ALA A 4 0.30 -8.83 11.88
N GLY A 5 1.31 -8.48 11.09
CA GLY A 5 2.42 -7.62 11.51
C GLY A 5 1.99 -6.17 11.82
N ASN A 6 0.90 -5.67 11.26
CA ASN A 6 0.36 -4.34 11.61
C ASN A 6 -0.29 -4.31 12.99
N PHE A 7 -0.69 -5.47 13.52
CA PHE A 7 -1.29 -5.59 14.86
C PHE A 7 -0.25 -5.85 15.96
N VAL A 8 1.03 -5.99 15.59
CA VAL A 8 2.13 -6.09 16.55
C VAL A 8 2.47 -4.68 17.04
N PRO A 9 2.52 -4.43 18.36
CA PRO A 9 2.93 -3.14 18.90
C PRO A 9 4.33 -2.76 18.38
N PHE A 10 4.44 -1.57 17.77
CA PHE A 10 5.71 -1.08 17.20
C PHE A 10 6.84 -1.05 18.25
N GLN A 11 6.49 -0.90 19.52
CA GLN A 11 7.41 -0.89 20.65
C GLN A 11 8.19 -2.21 20.78
N ILE A 12 7.55 -3.35 20.49
CA ILE A 12 8.20 -4.68 20.55
C ILE A 12 9.17 -4.84 19.37
N LEU A 13 8.86 -4.22 18.22
CA LEU A 13 9.73 -4.24 17.04
C LEU A 13 10.92 -3.27 17.16
N MET A 14 10.95 -2.40 18.16
CA MET A 14 11.93 -1.32 18.25
C MET A 14 13.37 -1.83 18.40
N VAL A 15 13.59 -2.85 19.24
CA VAL A 15 14.92 -3.47 19.41
C VAL A 15 15.39 -4.20 18.14
N PRO A 16 14.64 -5.18 17.59
CA PRO A 16 15.09 -5.91 16.41
C PRO A 16 15.24 -5.02 15.16
N VAL A 17 14.41 -4.00 14.99
CA VAL A 17 14.54 -3.04 13.88
C VAL A 17 15.76 -2.14 14.07
N ARG A 18 16.05 -1.71 15.30
CA ARG A 18 17.27 -0.95 15.60
C ARG A 18 18.50 -1.77 15.23
N ASP A 19 18.56 -3.03 15.65
CA ASP A 19 19.73 -3.89 15.36
C ASP A 19 19.88 -4.11 13.85
N LEU A 20 18.77 -4.38 13.15
CA LEU A 20 18.77 -4.49 11.68
C LEU A 20 19.27 -3.21 11.00
N THR A 21 18.81 -2.03 11.43
CA THR A 21 19.24 -0.77 10.82
C THR A 21 20.71 -0.43 11.11
N VAL A 22 21.24 -0.87 12.25
CA VAL A 22 22.68 -0.76 12.55
C VAL A 22 23.50 -1.69 11.64
N ASP A 23 23.10 -2.95 11.50
CA ASP A 23 23.78 -3.93 10.65
C ASP A 23 23.78 -3.52 9.18
N MET A 24 22.71 -2.86 8.73
CA MET A 24 22.58 -2.31 7.38
C MET A 24 23.30 -0.95 7.19
N GLY A 25 23.86 -0.35 8.24
CA GLY A 25 24.47 0.98 8.19
C GLY A 25 23.47 2.12 7.95
N LEU A 26 22.17 1.88 8.17
CA LEU A 26 21.06 2.83 7.98
C LEU A 26 20.62 3.49 9.30
N TYR A 27 21.29 3.17 10.41
CA TYR A 27 20.97 3.75 11.71
C TYR A 27 21.14 5.28 11.70
N ASN A 28 20.17 5.98 12.29
CA ASN A 28 20.13 7.45 12.34
C ASN A 28 20.14 8.14 10.95
N THR A 29 19.57 7.49 9.93
CA THR A 29 19.40 8.09 8.60
C THR A 29 17.92 8.32 8.28
N ILE A 30 17.63 9.34 7.47
CA ILE A 30 16.27 9.62 6.96
C ILE A 30 15.77 8.43 6.13
N THR A 31 16.66 7.78 5.37
CA THR A 31 16.32 6.60 4.57
C THR A 31 15.91 5.42 5.43
N GLY A 32 16.63 5.15 6.52
CA GLY A 32 16.26 4.11 7.49
C GLY A 32 14.90 4.38 8.13
N LEU A 33 14.63 5.63 8.49
CA LEU A 33 13.33 6.06 9.03
C LEU A 33 12.20 5.88 8.01
N ALA A 34 12.40 6.28 6.77
CA ALA A 34 11.42 6.16 5.70
C ALA A 34 11.09 4.68 5.40
N LEU A 35 12.12 3.83 5.29
CA LEU A 35 11.95 2.39 5.05
C LEU A 35 11.16 1.72 6.18
N PHE A 36 11.42 2.08 7.44
CA PHE A 36 10.65 1.57 8.57
C PHE A 36 9.17 1.93 8.46
N HIS A 37 8.84 3.19 8.21
CA HIS A 37 7.45 3.64 8.08
C HIS A 37 6.75 2.97 6.90
N ILE A 38 7.42 2.86 5.74
CA ILE A 38 6.89 2.17 4.57
C ILE A 38 6.60 0.71 4.92
N ALA A 39 7.58 -0.02 5.45
CA ALA A 39 7.43 -1.44 5.76
C ALA A 39 6.29 -1.69 6.75
N PHE A 40 6.18 -0.85 7.78
CA PHE A 40 5.14 -0.97 8.80
C PHE A 40 3.73 -0.70 8.22
N GLN A 41 3.57 0.40 7.49
CA GLN A 41 2.27 0.82 6.92
C GLN A 41 1.79 -0.02 5.72
N THR A 42 2.71 -0.69 5.00
CA THR A 42 2.36 -1.37 3.74
C THR A 42 1.25 -2.43 3.94
N GLY A 43 1.23 -3.12 5.08
CA GLY A 43 0.18 -4.10 5.42
C GLY A 43 -1.22 -3.50 5.45
N PHE A 44 -1.39 -2.40 6.17
CA PHE A 44 -2.64 -1.66 6.22
C PHE A 44 -3.01 -1.09 4.84
N CYS A 45 -2.09 -0.38 4.18
CA CYS A 45 -2.34 0.25 2.88
C CYS A 45 -2.78 -0.78 1.82
N THR A 46 -2.16 -1.97 1.81
CA THR A 46 -2.50 -3.05 0.87
C THR A 46 -3.92 -3.55 1.10
N LEU A 47 -4.31 -3.80 2.36
CA LEU A 47 -5.69 -4.24 2.66
C LEU A 47 -6.72 -3.16 2.37
N PHE A 48 -6.43 -1.94 2.79
CA PHE A 48 -7.32 -0.80 2.57
C PHE A 48 -7.59 -0.65 1.07
N MET A 49 -6.52 -0.63 0.27
CA MET A 49 -6.63 -0.49 -1.18
C MET A 49 -7.33 -1.69 -1.83
N ARG A 50 -7.03 -2.92 -1.39
CA ARG A 50 -7.73 -4.12 -1.87
C ARG A 50 -9.23 -4.04 -1.62
N ASN A 51 -9.64 -3.63 -0.42
CA ASN A 51 -11.05 -3.52 -0.07
C ASN A 51 -11.74 -2.43 -0.90
N PHE A 52 -11.06 -1.32 -1.14
CA PHE A 52 -11.58 -0.23 -1.98
C PHE A 52 -11.71 -0.64 -3.44
N ILE A 53 -10.67 -1.25 -4.03
CA ILE A 53 -10.69 -1.77 -5.41
C ILE A 53 -11.78 -2.82 -5.59
N LYS A 54 -11.98 -3.70 -4.60
CA LYS A 54 -13.03 -4.73 -4.65
C LYS A 54 -14.44 -4.13 -4.68
N ALA A 55 -14.63 -2.92 -4.15
CA ALA A 55 -15.92 -2.23 -4.13
C ALA A 55 -16.20 -1.45 -5.43
N LEU A 56 -15.24 -1.37 -6.36
CA LEU A 56 -15.45 -0.69 -7.64
C LEU A 56 -16.52 -1.41 -8.49
N PRO A 57 -17.33 -0.65 -9.26
CA PRO A 57 -18.33 -1.22 -10.14
C PRO A 57 -17.66 -2.05 -11.25
N ARG A 58 -17.86 -3.37 -11.21
CA ARG A 58 -17.25 -4.31 -12.17
C ARG A 58 -17.74 -4.10 -13.60
N GLU A 59 -18.98 -3.64 -13.75
CA GLU A 59 -19.62 -3.37 -15.02
C GLU A 59 -18.81 -2.40 -15.89
N LEU A 60 -18.17 -1.38 -15.30
CA LEU A 60 -17.30 -0.45 -16.04
C LEU A 60 -16.06 -1.13 -16.63
N ILE A 61 -15.47 -2.06 -15.86
CA ILE A 61 -14.28 -2.82 -16.28
C ILE A 61 -14.66 -3.82 -17.38
N GLU A 62 -15.80 -4.50 -17.22
CA GLU A 62 -16.31 -5.46 -18.21
C GLU A 62 -16.71 -4.77 -19.52
N ALA A 63 -17.37 -3.61 -19.46
CA ALA A 63 -17.68 -2.82 -20.64
C ALA A 63 -16.41 -2.43 -21.42
N ALA A 64 -15.37 -1.95 -20.72
CA ALA A 64 -14.11 -1.60 -21.37
C ALA A 64 -13.40 -2.81 -22.01
N ARG A 65 -13.52 -4.01 -21.42
CA ARG A 65 -13.00 -5.26 -22.01
C ARG A 65 -13.78 -5.67 -23.26
N VAL A 66 -15.10 -5.50 -23.28
CA VAL A 66 -15.94 -5.77 -24.45
C VAL A 66 -15.56 -4.84 -25.61
N GLU A 67 -15.22 -3.59 -25.31
CA GLU A 67 -14.70 -2.61 -26.28
C GLU A 67 -13.25 -2.90 -26.74
N GLY A 68 -12.64 -4.00 -26.29
CA GLY A 68 -11.29 -4.39 -26.70
C GLY A 68 -10.17 -3.50 -26.11
N VAL A 69 -10.46 -2.72 -25.07
CA VAL A 69 -9.47 -1.87 -24.41
C VAL A 69 -8.46 -2.73 -23.64
N THR A 70 -7.18 -2.38 -23.71
CA THR A 70 -6.13 -3.13 -23.02
C THR A 70 -6.23 -3.01 -21.49
N GLU A 71 -5.83 -4.05 -20.74
CA GLU A 71 -5.85 -4.03 -19.26
C GLU A 71 -5.04 -2.86 -18.68
N TRP A 72 -3.95 -2.47 -19.34
CA TRP A 72 -3.15 -1.32 -18.93
C TRP A 72 -3.94 -0.01 -19.04
N GLN A 73 -4.66 0.18 -20.14
CA GLN A 73 -5.51 1.36 -20.32
C GLN A 73 -6.67 1.37 -19.32
N ILE A 74 -7.30 0.21 -19.06
CA ILE A 74 -8.35 0.06 -18.04
C ILE A 74 -7.81 0.47 -16.67
N PHE A 75 -6.60 0.02 -16.30
CA PHE A 75 -5.98 0.40 -15.04
C PHE A 75 -5.79 1.92 -14.92
N TRP A 76 -5.17 2.56 -15.92
CA TRP A 76 -4.85 4.00 -15.84
C TRP A 76 -6.05 4.92 -16.01
N HIS A 77 -7.05 4.55 -16.81
CA HIS A 77 -8.17 5.42 -17.16
C HIS A 77 -9.45 5.11 -16.38
N ILE A 78 -9.60 3.92 -15.81
CA ILE A 78 -10.80 3.52 -15.07
C ILE A 78 -10.45 3.25 -13.60
N VAL A 79 -9.57 2.29 -13.32
CA VAL A 79 -9.28 1.87 -11.95
C VAL A 79 -8.59 3.00 -11.16
N LEU A 80 -7.50 3.55 -11.67
CA LEU A 80 -6.69 4.55 -10.98
C LEU A 80 -7.48 5.83 -10.63
N PRO A 81 -8.28 6.42 -11.55
CA PRO A 81 -9.11 7.59 -11.22
C PRO A 81 -10.17 7.29 -10.17
N LEU A 82 -10.78 6.10 -10.21
CA LEU A 82 -11.81 5.70 -9.24
C LEU A 82 -11.23 5.48 -7.83
N VAL A 83 -9.98 5.03 -7.72
CA VAL A 83 -9.31 4.86 -6.41
C VAL A 83 -8.60 6.11 -5.91
N ARG A 84 -8.56 7.22 -6.65
CA ARG A 84 -7.98 8.50 -6.20
C ARG A 84 -8.41 8.93 -4.79
N PRO A 85 -9.69 8.90 -4.39
CA PRO A 85 -10.08 9.26 -3.02
C PRO A 85 -9.46 8.33 -1.97
N ALA A 86 -9.31 7.03 -2.27
CA ALA A 86 -8.65 6.09 -1.38
C ALA A 86 -7.15 6.36 -1.26
N ILE A 87 -6.49 6.71 -2.37
CA ILE A 87 -5.08 7.12 -2.36
C ILE A 87 -4.92 8.41 -1.54
N ALA A 88 -5.79 9.41 -1.75
CA ALA A 88 -5.75 10.66 -0.99
C ALA A 88 -5.92 10.43 0.52
N ALA A 89 -6.82 9.53 0.93
CA ALA A 89 -7.00 9.16 2.32
C ALA A 89 -5.74 8.52 2.93
N LEU A 90 -5.09 7.60 2.20
CA LEU A 90 -3.84 6.97 2.66
C LEU A 90 -2.66 7.94 2.69
N SER A 91 -2.60 8.93 1.80
CA SER A 91 -1.52 9.92 1.78
C SER A 91 -1.54 10.91 2.95
N VAL A 92 -2.68 11.03 3.65
CA VAL A 92 -2.82 11.90 4.84
C VAL A 92 -2.35 11.20 6.12
N LEU A 93 -2.30 9.85 6.10
CA LEU A 93 -1.93 9.00 7.23
C LEU A 93 -0.41 8.91 7.40
#